data_AF-A0A7Y5SPK0-F1
#
_entry.id   AF-A0A7Y5SPK0-F1
#
_cell.length_a   1.000
_cell.length_b   1.000
_cell.length_c   1.000
_cell.angle_alpha   90.00
_cell.angle_beta   90.00
_cell.angle_gamma   90.00
#
_symmetry.space_group_name_H-M   'P 1'
#
loop_
_entity.id
_entity.type
_entity.pdbx_description
1 polymer ?
#
loop_
_entity_poly.entity_id
_entity_poly.type
_entity_poly.pdbx_seq_one_letter_code
_entity_poly.pdbx_strand_id
1 'polypeptide(L)'
;MGGPTLIQLVAWAATGVCVLGAVWLLWLARFRDKDRDKARCPRCWYELGRLDSPPALPVTCPECGRKVETLRQLQRRCFRRWPVLVALPLLLAAWVCWELPRIDQRGWLWLVPNRVLFEVYPIGKPQNDLQQQVYMRLGRATWPGGFQLRTLDEDDLAVLISRCARGNPLAPRLSEKWNQTYGVLLRSVLSSDAPLPESPARLASLGPPVPALVAAMEEVASLPCDFSVTTRDVWPTAAVSRQLVGIEQTNIRWPHFWKIEGAIEWTAKNERGERAQGTGTYERMQSKIDVPLEGNVSVDATIKLFKLPPPGVAGEKRLLIAHPFQWKYRTVPTVEAAYTPVVGIRIDEALTRVRVYTRGASLVINATPLADAGVAEVTFAARLTLHAGERIVGTGKAVWIGSAKRMNLYGPGGLDESAPEATSLMAGIIPPGLTLTLTSDPSLAIQTQSTDRLWTGEVTFPLPPGPVVDPYAPADQPPVSK
;
A
#
# COMPACT_ATOMS: atom_id res chain seq x y z
N MET A 1 8.79 -32.26 -19.72
CA MET A 1 9.87 -32.04 -18.75
C MET A 1 11.03 -31.41 -19.50
N GLY A 2 11.20 -30.09 -19.40
CA GLY A 2 12.34 -29.41 -20.04
C GLY A 2 13.62 -29.77 -19.29
N GLY A 3 14.67 -30.17 -20.01
CA GLY A 3 15.98 -30.41 -19.42
C GLY A 3 16.55 -29.14 -18.78
N PRO A 4 17.56 -29.27 -17.90
CA PRO A 4 18.17 -28.12 -17.25
C PRO A 4 18.78 -27.17 -18.30
N THR A 5 18.55 -25.87 -18.14
CA THR A 5 19.12 -24.86 -19.05
C THR A 5 20.64 -24.76 -18.84
N LEU A 6 21.38 -24.28 -19.85
CA LEU A 6 22.83 -24.07 -19.76
C LEU A 6 23.22 -23.24 -18.51
N ILE A 7 22.39 -22.26 -18.17
CA ILE A 7 22.55 -21.40 -16.99
C ILE A 7 22.46 -22.22 -15.68
N GLN A 8 21.54 -23.19 -15.60
CA GLN A 8 21.40 -24.06 -14.43
C GLN A 8 22.60 -24.99 -14.27
N LEU A 9 23.14 -25.54 -15.37
CA LEU A 9 24.33 -26.38 -15.33
C LEU A 9 25.57 -25.62 -14.85
N VAL A 10 25.76 -24.39 -15.36
CA VAL A 10 26.85 -23.51 -14.92
C VAL A 10 26.70 -23.12 -13.44
N ALA A 11 25.50 -22.78 -13.01
CA ALA A 11 25.21 -22.44 -11.61
C ALA A 11 25.48 -23.60 -10.64
N TRP A 12 25.08 -24.83 -11.01
CA TRP A 12 25.35 -26.02 -10.20
C TRP A 12 26.84 -26.36 -10.14
N ALA A 13 27.56 -26.27 -11.26
CA ALA A 13 29.00 -26.46 -11.29
C ALA A 13 29.74 -25.45 -10.40
N ALA A 14 29.37 -24.16 -10.49
CA ALA A 14 29.94 -23.11 -9.65
C ALA A 14 29.65 -23.32 -8.15
N THR A 15 28.43 -23.75 -7.82
CA THR A 15 28.04 -24.12 -6.44
C THR A 15 28.90 -25.26 -5.91
N GLY A 16 29.09 -26.32 -6.72
CA GLY A 16 29.93 -27.46 -6.37
C GLY A 16 31.37 -27.06 -6.08
N VAL A 17 31.97 -26.21 -6.92
CA VAL A 17 33.33 -25.69 -6.71
C VAL A 17 33.44 -24.90 -5.42
N CYS A 18 32.46 -24.03 -5.12
CA CYS A 18 32.48 -23.22 -3.90
C CYS A 18 32.34 -24.08 -2.62
N VAL A 19 31.44 -25.07 -2.64
CA VAL A 19 31.26 -26.00 -1.50
C VAL A 19 32.50 -26.85 -1.30
N LEU A 20 33.06 -27.43 -2.35
CA LEU A 20 34.29 -28.23 -2.28
C LEU A 20 35.48 -27.40 -1.78
N GLY A 21 35.59 -26.15 -2.24
CA GLY A 21 36.59 -25.19 -1.74
C GLY A 21 36.42 -24.87 -0.25
N ALA A 22 35.19 -24.62 0.21
CA ALA A 22 34.90 -24.37 1.62
C ALA A 22 35.20 -25.59 2.50
N VAL A 23 34.78 -26.79 2.08
CA VAL A 23 35.08 -28.05 2.78
C VAL A 23 36.59 -28.29 2.84
N TRP A 24 37.32 -28.04 1.76
CA TRP A 24 38.77 -28.17 1.73
C TRP A 24 39.48 -27.18 2.67
N LEU A 25 39.04 -25.91 2.72
CA LEU A 25 39.58 -24.91 3.65
C LEU A 25 39.30 -25.25 5.11
N LEU A 26 38.09 -25.73 5.43
CA LEU A 26 37.74 -26.20 6.77
C LEU A 26 38.53 -27.45 7.14
N TRP A 27 38.74 -28.36 6.19
CA TRP A 27 39.59 -29.53 6.37
C TRP A 27 41.05 -29.13 6.64
N LEU A 28 41.60 -28.17 5.89
CA LEU A 28 42.93 -27.61 6.13
C LEU A 28 43.03 -26.94 7.51
N ALA A 29 42.01 -26.19 7.93
CA ALA A 29 41.95 -25.58 9.26
C ALA A 29 41.99 -26.63 10.38
N ARG A 30 41.41 -27.82 10.12
CA ARG A 30 41.24 -28.88 11.10
C ARG A 30 42.34 -29.95 11.09
N PHE A 31 43.03 -30.16 9.97
CA PHE A 31 43.93 -31.31 9.79
C PHE A 31 45.36 -30.94 9.38
N ARG A 32 45.65 -29.69 8.98
CA ARG A 32 47.02 -29.29 8.60
C ARG A 32 47.96 -29.02 9.78
N ASP A 33 47.48 -29.14 11.03
CA ASP A 33 48.35 -29.33 12.19
C ASP A 33 48.81 -30.79 12.24
N LYS A 34 49.84 -31.08 11.44
CA LYS A 34 50.43 -32.43 11.31
C LYS A 34 51.36 -32.77 12.48
N ASP A 35 51.89 -31.78 13.19
CA ASP A 35 52.81 -31.98 14.31
C ASP A 35 52.06 -32.00 15.65
N ARG A 36 51.37 -33.10 15.96
CA ARG A 36 50.60 -33.27 17.20
C ARG A 36 51.48 -33.46 18.45
N ASP A 37 52.75 -33.80 18.25
CA ASP A 37 53.64 -34.26 19.32
C ASP A 37 54.59 -33.17 19.83
N LYS A 38 54.37 -31.90 19.43
CA LYS A 38 55.20 -30.76 19.81
C LYS A 38 54.50 -29.88 20.84
N ALA A 39 55.17 -29.59 21.96
CA ALA A 39 54.75 -28.63 22.95
C ALA A 39 55.07 -27.22 22.46
N ARG A 40 54.06 -26.39 22.24
CA ARG A 40 54.24 -25.04 21.66
C ARG A 40 53.60 -23.96 22.51
N CYS A 41 54.16 -22.75 22.49
CA CYS A 41 53.58 -21.62 23.19
C CYS A 41 52.23 -21.21 22.55
N PRO A 42 51.15 -21.04 23.32
CA PRO A 42 49.81 -20.70 22.79
C PRO A 42 49.70 -19.26 22.23
N ARG A 43 50.74 -18.43 22.38
CA ARG A 43 50.75 -17.04 21.90
C ARG A 43 51.55 -16.87 20.60
N CYS A 44 52.81 -17.28 20.59
CA CYS A 44 53.71 -17.09 19.45
C CYS A 44 54.02 -18.37 18.66
N TRP A 45 53.48 -19.52 19.07
CA TRP A 45 53.71 -20.81 18.40
C TRP A 45 55.18 -21.30 18.47
N TYR A 46 56.04 -20.67 19.28
CA TYR A 46 57.41 -21.14 19.49
C TYR A 46 57.43 -22.55 20.11
N GLU A 47 58.31 -23.42 19.61
CA GLU A 47 58.45 -24.81 20.06
C GLU A 47 59.21 -24.85 21.39
N LEU A 48 58.56 -25.32 22.45
CA LEU A 48 59.10 -25.40 23.81
C LEU A 48 59.60 -26.82 24.16
N GLY A 49 59.34 -27.81 23.30
CA GLY A 49 59.76 -29.21 23.49
C GLY A 49 58.81 -30.20 22.81
N ARG A 50 58.94 -31.50 23.12
CA ARG A 50 57.99 -32.54 22.71
C ARG A 50 56.92 -32.77 23.79
N LEU A 51 55.72 -33.16 23.38
CA LEU A 51 54.63 -33.46 24.31
C LEU A 51 54.90 -34.71 25.15
N ASP A 52 55.63 -35.68 24.58
CA ASP A 52 55.99 -36.96 25.23
C ASP A 52 57.09 -36.81 26.30
N SER A 53 57.76 -35.67 26.33
CA SER A 53 58.75 -35.29 27.36
C SER A 53 58.62 -33.79 27.62
N PRO A 54 57.54 -33.38 28.32
CA PRO A 54 57.21 -31.98 28.47
C PRO A 54 58.26 -31.25 29.34
N PRO A 55 58.58 -29.98 29.03
CA PRO A 55 59.46 -29.17 29.87
C PRO A 55 58.87 -29.02 31.27
N ALA A 56 59.72 -28.94 32.30
CA ALA A 56 59.29 -28.72 33.67
C ALA A 56 58.45 -27.43 33.79
N LEU A 57 57.21 -27.57 34.27
CA LEU A 57 56.30 -26.45 34.45
C LEU A 57 56.55 -25.76 35.80
N PRO A 58 56.43 -24.42 35.90
CA PRO A 58 56.03 -23.48 34.85
C PRO A 58 57.18 -23.12 33.88
N VAL A 59 56.90 -23.06 32.57
CA VAL A 59 57.87 -22.66 31.53
C VAL A 59 57.52 -21.28 30.97
N THR A 60 58.52 -20.41 30.84
CA THR A 60 58.36 -19.08 30.22
C THR A 60 58.85 -19.16 28.79
N CYS A 61 58.01 -18.73 27.83
CA CYS A 61 58.39 -18.73 26.43
C CYS A 61 59.47 -17.65 26.16
N PRO A 62 60.61 -18.00 25.53
CA PRO A 62 61.70 -17.06 25.29
C PRO A 62 61.34 -15.96 24.28
N GLU A 63 60.43 -16.22 23.34
CA GLU A 63 60.05 -15.26 22.31
C GLU A 63 59.01 -14.22 22.76
N CYS A 64 58.05 -14.62 23.59
CA CYS A 64 56.89 -13.77 23.90
C CYS A 64 56.68 -13.50 25.39
N GLY A 65 57.59 -13.98 26.25
CA GLY A 65 57.56 -13.83 27.70
C GLY A 65 56.36 -14.51 28.38
N ARG A 66 55.54 -15.27 27.66
CA ARG A 66 54.33 -15.87 28.22
C ARG A 66 54.69 -17.05 29.12
N LYS A 67 54.26 -16.98 30.38
CA LYS A 67 54.33 -18.08 31.35
C LYS A 67 53.23 -19.11 31.06
N VAL A 68 53.62 -20.36 30.94
CA VAL A 68 52.73 -21.50 30.74
C VAL A 68 52.77 -22.35 32.00
N GLU A 69 51.62 -22.49 32.66
CA GLU A 69 51.54 -23.06 34.02
C GLU A 69 50.95 -24.47 34.03
N THR A 70 50.31 -24.91 32.93
CA THR A 70 49.66 -26.22 32.86
C THR A 70 49.93 -26.91 31.53
N LEU A 71 50.02 -28.24 31.54
CA LEU A 71 50.17 -29.06 30.32
C LEU A 71 49.04 -28.83 29.30
N ARG A 72 47.82 -28.57 29.78
CA ARG A 72 46.65 -28.25 28.93
C ARG A 72 46.84 -26.97 28.09
N GLN A 73 47.64 -26.02 28.57
CA GLN A 73 47.96 -24.79 27.82
C GLN A 73 48.98 -25.03 26.69
N LEU A 74 49.81 -26.07 26.79
CA LEU A 74 50.74 -26.51 25.72
C LEU A 74 50.02 -27.27 24.60
N GLN A 75 48.87 -27.88 24.92
CA GLN A 75 47.98 -28.59 23.98
C GLN A 75 46.99 -27.65 23.27
N ARG A 76 47.03 -26.33 23.56
CA ARG A 76 46.04 -25.39 23.04
C ARG A 76 46.22 -25.19 21.55
N ARG A 77 45.34 -25.84 20.80
CA ARG A 77 45.27 -25.76 19.34
C ARG A 77 45.02 -24.33 18.90
N CYS A 78 45.92 -23.77 18.09
CA CYS A 78 45.64 -22.50 17.45
C CYS A 78 44.73 -22.77 16.26
N PHE A 79 43.43 -22.61 16.48
CA PHE A 79 42.45 -22.62 15.41
C PHE A 79 42.79 -21.44 14.48
N ARG A 80 43.39 -21.71 13.31
CA ARG A 80 43.64 -20.67 12.31
C ARG A 80 42.27 -20.13 11.90
N ARG A 81 41.97 -18.89 12.31
CA ARG A 81 40.68 -18.24 12.06
C ARG A 81 40.51 -17.84 10.59
N TRP A 82 41.60 -17.61 9.86
CA TRP A 82 41.55 -17.12 8.48
C TRP A 82 40.86 -18.08 7.50
N PRO A 83 41.10 -19.41 7.51
CA PRO A 83 40.32 -20.36 6.71
C PRO A 83 38.81 -20.31 6.98
N VAL A 84 38.38 -20.06 8.23
CA VAL A 84 36.96 -19.92 8.58
C VAL A 84 36.41 -18.61 8.01
N LEU A 85 37.19 -17.53 8.11
CA LEU A 85 36.85 -16.22 7.54
C LEU A 85 36.75 -16.24 6.01
N VAL A 86 37.47 -17.15 5.33
CA VAL A 86 37.39 -17.34 3.87
C VAL A 86 36.33 -18.38 3.48
N ALA A 87 36.08 -19.39 4.31
CA ALA A 87 35.03 -20.38 4.04
C ALA A 87 33.62 -19.77 4.11
N LEU A 88 33.38 -18.81 5.02
CA LEU A 88 32.09 -18.14 5.15
C LEU A 88 31.62 -17.42 3.86
N PRO A 89 32.43 -16.53 3.23
CA PRO A 89 32.04 -15.89 1.96
C PRO A 89 31.94 -16.90 0.81
N LEU A 90 32.73 -17.98 0.80
CA LEU A 90 32.61 -19.06 -0.20
C LEU A 90 31.28 -19.81 -0.08
N LEU A 91 30.83 -20.10 1.15
CA LEU A 91 29.51 -20.69 1.38
C LEU A 91 28.39 -19.73 1.01
N LEU A 92 28.56 -18.44 1.26
CA LEU A 92 27.60 -17.41 0.86
C LEU A 92 27.52 -17.29 -0.67
N ALA A 93 28.67 -17.34 -1.36
CA ALA A 93 28.73 -17.38 -2.83
C ALA A 93 28.08 -18.67 -3.39
N ALA A 94 28.32 -19.82 -2.77
CA ALA A 94 27.67 -21.08 -3.14
C ALA A 94 26.15 -20.98 -3.03
N TRP A 95 25.64 -20.38 -1.95
CA TRP A 95 24.21 -20.18 -1.76
C TRP A 95 23.61 -19.24 -2.82
N VAL A 96 24.29 -18.13 -3.15
CA VAL A 96 23.87 -17.23 -4.23
C VAL A 96 23.87 -17.94 -5.59
N CYS A 97 24.91 -18.73 -5.89
CA CYS A 97 24.98 -19.51 -7.13
C CYS A 97 23.87 -20.55 -7.22
N TRP A 98 23.49 -21.19 -6.11
CA TRP A 98 22.39 -22.14 -6.07
C TRP A 98 21.04 -21.47 -6.37
N GLU A 99 20.83 -20.24 -5.90
CA GLU A 99 19.61 -19.47 -6.12
C GLU A 99 19.58 -18.71 -7.47
N LEU A 100 20.68 -18.68 -8.26
CA LEU A 100 20.76 -17.99 -9.56
C LEU A 100 19.58 -18.28 -10.51
N PRO A 101 19.15 -19.53 -10.71
CA PRO A 101 18.00 -19.82 -11.59
C PRO A 101 16.69 -19.21 -11.06
N ARG A 102 16.55 -19.08 -9.73
CA ARG A 102 15.40 -18.41 -9.12
C ARG A 102 15.54 -16.89 -9.20
N ILE A 103 16.74 -16.34 -9.12
CA ILE A 103 17.02 -14.91 -9.31
C ILE A 103 16.66 -14.47 -10.72
N ASP A 104 16.97 -15.27 -11.73
CA ASP A 104 16.62 -14.97 -13.12
C ASP A 104 15.09 -14.92 -13.31
N GLN A 105 14.36 -15.86 -12.68
CA GLN A 105 12.90 -15.94 -12.77
C GLN A 105 12.16 -14.94 -11.85
N ARG A 106 12.77 -14.51 -10.74
CA ARG A 106 12.11 -13.75 -9.65
C ARG A 106 12.74 -12.39 -9.37
N GLY A 107 13.81 -12.02 -10.07
CA GLY A 107 14.61 -10.83 -9.82
C GLY A 107 15.58 -10.98 -8.63
N TRP A 108 16.63 -10.17 -8.62
CA TRP A 108 17.67 -10.18 -7.57
C TRP A 108 17.13 -9.80 -6.18
N LEU A 109 16.07 -8.99 -6.13
CA LEU A 109 15.38 -8.62 -4.89
C LEU A 109 14.64 -9.79 -4.23
N TRP A 110 14.53 -10.95 -4.89
CA TRP A 110 14.02 -12.18 -4.28
C TRP A 110 14.87 -12.64 -3.08
N LEU A 111 16.19 -12.44 -3.13
CA LEU A 111 17.10 -12.83 -2.06
C LEU A 111 16.93 -12.00 -0.79
N VAL A 112 16.30 -10.82 -0.89
CA VAL A 112 16.12 -9.93 0.27
C VAL A 112 15.04 -10.54 1.19
N PRO A 113 15.31 -10.73 2.48
CA PRO A 113 14.31 -11.23 3.42
C PRO A 113 13.09 -10.30 3.51
N ASN A 114 11.89 -10.88 3.71
CA ASN A 114 10.63 -10.12 3.82
C ASN A 114 10.74 -8.97 4.82
N ARG A 115 11.31 -9.23 6.01
CA ARG A 115 11.49 -8.22 7.07
C ARG A 115 12.30 -7.01 6.60
N VAL A 116 13.38 -7.24 5.85
CA VAL A 116 14.22 -6.15 5.33
C VAL A 116 13.47 -5.37 4.28
N LEU A 117 12.79 -6.05 3.34
CA LEU A 117 11.95 -5.40 2.33
C LEU A 117 10.88 -4.51 2.96
N PHE A 118 10.21 -4.97 4.02
CA PHE A 118 9.16 -4.22 4.69
C PHE A 118 9.72 -2.97 5.38
N GLU A 119 10.92 -3.05 5.96
CA GLU A 119 11.59 -1.90 6.59
C GLU A 119 12.05 -0.85 5.58
N VAL A 120 12.66 -1.29 4.47
CA VAL A 120 13.19 -0.37 3.45
C VAL A 120 12.13 0.06 2.43
N TYR A 121 10.92 -0.49 2.49
CA TYR A 121 9.81 -0.18 1.60
C TYR A 121 9.62 1.34 1.35
N PRO A 122 9.68 2.21 2.38
CA PRO A 122 9.46 3.65 2.18
C PRO A 122 10.55 4.38 1.40
N ILE A 123 11.74 3.79 1.26
CA ILE A 123 12.84 4.37 0.48
C ILE A 123 12.45 4.42 -1.00
N GLY A 124 11.61 3.48 -1.45
CA GLY A 124 11.21 3.39 -2.83
C GLY A 124 10.35 4.57 -3.30
N LYS A 125 10.67 5.08 -4.49
CA LYS A 125 9.76 5.95 -5.25
C LYS A 125 8.58 5.11 -5.76
N PRO A 126 7.41 5.74 -6.01
CA PRO A 126 6.31 5.07 -6.69
C PRO A 126 6.80 4.31 -7.93
N GLN A 127 6.38 3.05 -8.07
CA GLN A 127 6.67 2.18 -9.22
C GLN A 127 8.13 1.69 -9.35
N ASN A 128 8.94 1.79 -8.30
CA ASN A 128 10.29 1.24 -8.34
C ASN A 128 10.33 -0.28 -8.11
N ASP A 129 11.48 -0.91 -8.40
CA ASP A 129 11.71 -2.36 -8.27
C ASP A 129 11.36 -2.91 -6.87
N LEU A 130 11.60 -2.11 -5.82
CA LEU A 130 11.30 -2.48 -4.45
C LEU A 130 9.79 -2.62 -4.20
N GLN A 131 8.99 -1.67 -4.68
CA GLN A 131 7.55 -1.75 -4.59
C GLN A 131 7.02 -2.91 -5.43
N GLN A 132 7.52 -3.06 -6.66
CA GLN A 132 7.13 -4.17 -7.52
C GLN A 132 7.42 -5.52 -6.85
N GLN A 133 8.58 -5.68 -6.20
CA GLN A 133 8.91 -6.91 -5.49
C GLN A 133 7.89 -7.25 -4.39
N VAL A 134 7.48 -6.28 -3.57
CA VAL A 134 6.48 -6.51 -2.52
C VAL A 134 5.13 -6.88 -3.13
N TYR A 135 4.75 -6.24 -4.24
CA TYR A 135 3.52 -6.58 -4.97
C TYR A 135 3.59 -7.98 -5.60
N MET A 136 4.73 -8.40 -6.16
CA MET A 136 4.94 -9.77 -6.65
C MET A 136 4.82 -10.78 -5.52
N ARG A 137 5.41 -10.51 -4.35
CA ARG A 137 5.32 -11.40 -3.18
C ARG A 137 3.90 -11.51 -2.63
N LEU A 138 3.13 -10.43 -2.70
CA LEU A 138 1.70 -10.41 -2.40
C LEU A 138 0.85 -11.12 -3.47
N GLY A 139 1.44 -11.55 -4.59
CA GLY A 139 0.74 -12.15 -5.72
C GLY A 139 -0.11 -11.15 -6.50
N ARG A 140 0.30 -9.88 -6.57
CA ARG A 140 -0.41 -8.79 -7.27
C ARG A 140 0.30 -8.28 -8.52
N ALA A 141 1.54 -8.68 -8.70
CA ALA A 141 2.33 -8.40 -9.88
C ALA A 141 2.92 -9.72 -10.38
N THR A 142 3.12 -9.80 -11.69
CA THR A 142 3.70 -10.95 -12.35
C THR A 142 5.21 -10.97 -12.11
N TRP A 143 5.74 -12.12 -11.75
CA TRP A 143 7.18 -12.34 -11.67
C TRP A 143 7.81 -12.22 -13.08
N PRO A 144 9.10 -11.87 -13.20
CA PRO A 144 9.79 -11.80 -14.51
C PRO A 144 9.61 -13.06 -15.38
N GLY A 145 9.51 -14.24 -14.75
CA GLY A 145 9.21 -15.50 -15.43
C GLY A 145 7.77 -15.69 -15.93
N GLY A 146 6.91 -14.66 -15.88
CA GLY A 146 5.56 -14.69 -16.45
C GLY A 146 4.49 -15.37 -15.59
N PHE A 147 4.78 -15.70 -14.33
CA PHE A 147 3.83 -16.33 -13.41
C PHE A 147 3.39 -15.35 -12.31
N GLN A 148 2.18 -15.52 -11.78
CA GLN A 148 1.68 -14.78 -10.62
C GLN A 148 1.51 -15.75 -9.45
N LEU A 149 2.40 -15.63 -8.45
CA LEU A 149 2.41 -16.51 -7.28
C LEU A 149 2.57 -15.68 -6.01
N ARG A 150 1.60 -15.79 -5.09
CA ARG A 150 1.73 -15.26 -3.74
C ARG A 150 2.75 -16.11 -2.98
N THR A 151 3.74 -15.44 -2.40
CA THR A 151 4.83 -16.08 -1.63
C THR A 151 4.83 -15.69 -0.16
N LEU A 152 4.13 -14.61 0.23
CA LEU A 152 3.90 -14.28 1.63
C LEU A 152 2.81 -15.18 2.21
N ASP A 153 3.12 -15.86 3.31
CA ASP A 153 2.13 -16.58 4.11
C ASP A 153 1.28 -15.61 4.96
N GLU A 154 0.50 -16.14 5.91
CA GLU A 154 -0.34 -15.31 6.78
C GLU A 154 0.46 -14.59 7.88
N ASP A 155 1.56 -15.18 8.35
CA ASP A 155 2.43 -14.59 9.37
C ASP A 155 3.24 -13.43 8.79
N ASP A 156 3.80 -13.61 7.60
CA ASP A 156 4.46 -12.56 6.84
C ASP A 156 3.50 -11.40 6.55
N LEU A 157 2.25 -11.71 6.20
CA LEU A 157 1.22 -10.70 5.95
C LEU A 157 0.88 -9.94 7.25
N ALA A 158 0.77 -10.63 8.38
CA ALA A 158 0.56 -9.99 9.68
C ALA A 158 1.71 -9.05 10.04
N VAL A 159 2.96 -9.48 9.82
CA VAL A 159 4.16 -8.65 10.04
C VAL A 159 4.16 -7.43 9.14
N LEU A 160 3.80 -7.59 7.85
CA LEU A 160 3.70 -6.48 6.92
C LEU A 160 2.63 -5.46 7.37
N ILE A 161 1.42 -5.92 7.69
CA ILE A 161 0.31 -5.07 8.11
C ILE A 161 0.66 -4.31 9.39
N SER A 162 1.19 -5.02 10.40
CA SER A 162 1.61 -4.41 11.65
C SER A 162 2.72 -3.37 11.44
N ARG A 163 3.70 -3.66 10.57
CA ARG A 163 4.74 -2.70 10.20
C ARG A 163 4.17 -1.46 9.51
N CYS A 164 3.27 -1.65 8.56
CA CYS A 164 2.57 -0.54 7.91
C CYS A 164 1.80 0.31 8.93
N ALA A 165 1.13 -0.30 9.91
CA ALA A 165 0.38 0.44 10.93
C ALA A 165 1.30 1.25 11.87
N ARG A 166 2.43 0.67 12.30
CA ARG A 166 3.40 1.35 13.20
C ARG A 166 4.22 2.43 12.49
N GLY A 167 4.46 2.26 11.19
CA GLY A 167 5.50 3.00 10.49
C GLY A 167 6.90 2.65 10.99
N ASN A 168 7.89 3.44 10.59
CA ASN A 168 9.28 3.32 11.04
C ASN A 168 9.99 4.69 10.92
N PRO A 169 11.28 4.83 11.28
CA PRO A 169 11.98 6.12 11.16
C PRO A 169 12.04 6.70 9.74
N LEU A 170 11.93 5.87 8.70
CA LEU A 170 11.94 6.30 7.29
C LEU A 170 10.58 6.84 6.82
N ALA A 171 9.51 6.34 7.42
CA ALA A 171 8.15 6.82 7.24
C ALA A 171 7.42 6.77 8.59
N PRO A 172 7.60 7.82 9.42
CA PRO A 172 6.95 7.90 10.72
C PRO A 172 5.43 7.78 10.58
N ARG A 173 4.78 7.13 11.54
CA ARG A 173 3.34 6.90 11.57
C ARG A 173 2.56 8.18 11.20
N LEU A 174 1.68 8.07 10.20
CA LEU A 174 0.83 9.17 9.67
C LEU A 174 1.56 10.38 9.08
N SER A 175 2.88 10.33 8.90
CA SER A 175 3.58 11.35 8.12
C SER A 175 3.13 11.34 6.66
N GLU A 176 3.39 12.43 5.93
CA GLU A 176 3.14 12.46 4.48
C GLU A 176 3.89 11.33 3.74
N LYS A 177 5.13 11.06 4.15
CA LYS A 177 5.92 9.97 3.59
C LYS A 177 5.29 8.60 3.86
N TRP A 178 4.72 8.40 5.05
CA TRP A 178 3.94 7.21 5.40
C TRP A 178 2.69 7.07 4.52
N ASN A 179 1.94 8.16 4.37
CA ASN A 179 0.73 8.20 3.54
C ASN A 179 1.03 7.84 2.08
N GLN A 180 2.17 8.27 1.54
CA GLN A 180 2.61 7.98 0.17
C GLN A 180 3.19 6.56 -0.01
N THR A 181 3.51 5.86 1.07
CA THR A 181 4.18 4.54 1.04
C THR A 181 3.32 3.49 1.74
N TYR A 182 3.49 3.31 3.05
CA TYR A 182 2.75 2.34 3.85
C TYR A 182 1.24 2.54 3.79
N GLY A 183 0.74 3.78 3.77
CA GLY A 183 -0.69 4.05 3.62
C GLY A 183 -1.27 3.54 2.30
N VAL A 184 -0.56 3.76 1.18
CA VAL A 184 -0.94 3.23 -0.14
C VAL A 184 -0.89 1.71 -0.16
N LEU A 185 0.18 1.11 0.39
CA LEU A 185 0.33 -0.34 0.44
C LEU A 185 -0.76 -0.98 1.30
N LEU A 186 -1.04 -0.42 2.47
CA LEU A 186 -2.08 -0.89 3.38
C LEU A 186 -3.46 -0.81 2.70
N ARG A 187 -3.77 0.31 2.04
CA ARG A 187 -4.99 0.46 1.25
C ARG A 187 -5.05 -0.58 0.14
N SER A 188 -3.97 -0.83 -0.58
CA SER A 188 -3.89 -1.89 -1.59
C SER A 188 -4.23 -3.25 -0.96
N VAL A 189 -3.50 -3.64 0.10
CA VAL A 189 -3.67 -4.90 0.82
C VAL A 189 -5.12 -5.12 1.27
N LEU A 190 -5.76 -4.08 1.80
CA LEU A 190 -7.10 -4.13 2.37
C LEU A 190 -8.24 -3.84 1.37
N SER A 191 -7.95 -3.32 0.16
CA SER A 191 -8.98 -2.92 -0.83
C SER A 191 -9.27 -3.93 -1.91
N SER A 192 -8.43 -4.92 -2.05
CA SER A 192 -8.61 -6.00 -3.02
C SER A 192 -9.42 -7.13 -2.42
N ASP A 193 -10.06 -7.87 -3.32
CA ASP A 193 -10.54 -9.24 -3.16
C ASP A 193 -9.40 -10.28 -2.92
N ALA A 194 -8.26 -9.83 -2.37
CA ALA A 194 -7.23 -10.72 -1.86
C ALA A 194 -7.88 -11.63 -0.82
N PRO A 195 -7.44 -12.90 -0.68
CA PRO A 195 -8.13 -13.93 0.09
C PRO A 195 -7.97 -13.68 1.59
N LEU A 196 -8.53 -12.58 2.10
CA LEU A 196 -9.07 -12.48 3.43
C LEU A 196 -10.51 -12.96 3.25
N PRO A 197 -10.86 -14.11 3.85
CA PRO A 197 -11.94 -14.97 3.38
C PRO A 197 -13.25 -14.20 3.20
N GLU A 198 -13.64 -14.08 1.94
CA GLU A 198 -14.71 -13.19 1.46
C GLU A 198 -16.12 -13.72 1.72
N SER A 199 -16.26 -14.86 2.38
CA SER A 199 -17.58 -15.31 2.79
C SER A 199 -17.52 -16.08 4.11
N PRO A 200 -18.57 -15.97 4.94
CA PRO A 200 -18.77 -16.86 6.09
C PRO A 200 -18.66 -18.35 5.70
N ALA A 201 -19.02 -18.70 4.47
CA ALA A 201 -18.88 -20.06 3.93
C ALA A 201 -17.41 -20.46 3.69
N ARG A 202 -16.53 -19.55 3.26
CA ARG A 202 -15.09 -19.82 3.12
C ARG A 202 -14.36 -19.83 4.46
N LEU A 203 -14.76 -18.98 5.41
CA LEU A 203 -14.29 -19.01 6.81
C LEU A 203 -14.64 -20.33 7.50
N ALA A 204 -15.83 -20.87 7.22
CA ALA A 204 -16.22 -22.19 7.71
C ALA A 204 -15.33 -23.32 7.15
N SER A 205 -14.78 -23.16 5.94
CA SER A 205 -13.88 -24.13 5.31
C SER A 205 -12.39 -23.96 5.65
N LEU A 206 -11.94 -22.76 6.04
CA LEU A 206 -10.53 -22.42 6.27
C LEU A 206 -10.14 -22.37 7.76
N GLY A 207 -11.12 -22.45 8.67
CA GLY A 207 -10.89 -22.25 10.11
C GLY A 207 -10.79 -20.77 10.50
N PRO A 208 -10.68 -20.48 11.81
CA PRO A 208 -10.53 -19.10 12.29
C PRO A 208 -9.22 -18.49 11.76
N PRO A 209 -9.19 -17.16 11.49
CA PRO A 209 -7.98 -16.49 11.02
C PRO A 209 -6.84 -16.61 12.04
N VAL A 210 -5.60 -16.65 11.56
CA VAL A 210 -4.41 -16.72 12.42
C VAL A 210 -4.38 -15.55 13.43
N PRO A 211 -4.14 -15.80 14.73
CA PRO A 211 -4.17 -14.76 15.76
C PRO A 211 -3.26 -13.57 15.50
N ALA A 212 -2.10 -13.79 14.89
CA ALA A 212 -1.16 -12.72 14.53
C ALA A 212 -1.76 -11.75 13.52
N LEU A 213 -2.50 -12.27 12.53
CA LEU A 213 -3.20 -11.45 11.53
C LEU A 213 -4.30 -10.64 12.18
N VAL A 214 -5.10 -11.25 13.08
CA VAL A 214 -6.13 -10.53 13.84
C VAL A 214 -5.53 -9.38 14.64
N ALA A 215 -4.42 -9.61 15.36
CA ALA A 215 -3.73 -8.58 16.13
C ALA A 215 -3.19 -7.44 15.24
N ALA A 216 -2.60 -7.77 14.09
CA ALA A 216 -2.13 -6.77 13.13
C ALA A 216 -3.30 -5.90 12.58
N MET A 217 -4.46 -6.51 12.36
CA MET A 217 -5.66 -5.77 11.94
C MET A 217 -6.24 -4.91 13.07
N GLU A 218 -6.20 -5.37 14.32
CA GLU A 218 -6.56 -4.55 15.49
C GLU A 218 -5.58 -3.38 15.67
N GLU A 219 -4.33 -3.51 15.23
CA GLU A 219 -3.39 -2.41 15.22
C GLU A 219 -3.72 -1.36 14.15
N VAL A 220 -4.06 -1.79 12.94
CA VAL A 220 -4.59 -0.89 11.89
C VAL A 220 -5.87 -0.20 12.34
N ALA A 221 -6.73 -0.91 13.07
CA ALA A 221 -7.95 -0.39 13.68
C ALA A 221 -7.71 0.86 14.54
N SER A 222 -6.56 0.89 15.21
CA SER A 222 -6.20 1.96 16.13
C SER A 222 -5.61 3.19 15.44
N LEU A 223 -5.44 3.15 14.11
CA LEU A 223 -4.99 4.31 13.35
C LEU A 223 -6.07 5.40 13.39
N PRO A 224 -5.70 6.66 13.68
CA PRO A 224 -6.55 7.81 13.42
C PRO A 224 -7.15 7.75 12.02
N CYS A 225 -8.46 7.96 11.95
CA CYS A 225 -9.17 8.05 10.67
C CYS A 225 -9.23 9.51 10.26
N ASP A 226 -9.04 9.78 8.97
CA ASP A 226 -9.41 11.07 8.41
C ASP A 226 -10.92 11.03 8.12
N PHE A 227 -11.63 12.07 8.54
CA PHE A 227 -13.06 12.20 8.32
C PHE A 227 -13.29 13.28 7.28
N SER A 228 -14.09 12.97 6.26
CA SER A 228 -14.60 13.96 5.35
C SER A 228 -16.07 14.19 5.66
N VAL A 229 -16.40 15.40 6.06
CA VAL A 229 -17.79 15.83 6.10
C VAL A 229 -18.10 16.43 4.74
N THR A 230 -18.95 15.75 4.00
CA THR A 230 -19.49 16.22 2.72
C THR A 230 -20.92 16.65 2.92
N THR A 231 -21.31 17.77 2.35
CA THR A 231 -22.70 18.20 2.38
C THR A 231 -23.26 17.93 0.99
N ARG A 232 -24.03 16.84 0.86
CA ARG A 232 -24.60 16.40 -0.42
C ARG A 232 -25.80 17.25 -0.84
N ASP A 233 -26.51 17.82 0.13
CA ASP A 233 -27.71 18.56 -0.15
C ASP A 233 -27.33 20.01 -0.44
N VAL A 234 -27.62 20.39 -1.68
CA VAL A 234 -27.54 21.71 -2.28
C VAL A 234 -27.95 22.77 -1.24
N TRP A 235 -26.95 23.39 -0.61
CA TRP A 235 -27.20 24.58 0.19
C TRP A 235 -27.58 25.70 -0.79
N PRO A 236 -28.79 26.31 -0.73
CA PRO A 236 -29.90 26.18 0.23
C PRO A 236 -31.29 26.18 -0.42
N THR A 237 -32.11 25.19 -0.14
CA THR A 237 -33.59 25.42 -0.14
C THR A 237 -34.31 24.75 1.01
N ALA A 238 -33.65 23.87 1.77
CA ALA A 238 -34.29 23.16 2.88
C ALA A 238 -33.95 23.79 4.25
N ALA A 239 -34.96 23.94 5.10
CA ALA A 239 -34.87 24.41 6.48
C ALA A 239 -34.03 23.50 7.42
N VAL A 240 -33.50 22.38 6.91
CA VAL A 240 -32.67 21.43 7.63
C VAL A 240 -31.48 21.08 6.74
N SER A 241 -30.26 21.26 7.26
CA SER A 241 -29.07 20.83 6.56
C SER A 241 -28.85 19.34 6.75
N ARG A 242 -28.90 18.57 5.67
CA ARG A 242 -28.47 17.17 5.68
C ARG A 242 -27.00 17.07 5.34
N GLN A 243 -26.24 16.51 6.27
CA GLN A 243 -24.80 16.33 6.15
C GLN A 243 -24.48 14.84 6.02
N LEU A 244 -23.56 14.53 5.10
CA LEU A 244 -23.02 13.20 4.90
C LEU A 244 -21.62 13.15 5.51
N VAL A 245 -21.52 12.56 6.69
CA VAL A 245 -20.23 12.33 7.35
C VAL A 245 -19.66 11.01 6.83
N GLY A 246 -18.64 11.11 5.99
CA GLY A 246 -17.86 9.98 5.51
C GLY A 246 -16.58 9.81 6.32
N ILE A 247 -16.10 8.56 6.43
CA ILE A 247 -14.67 8.36 6.70
C ILE A 247 -13.98 8.47 5.34
N GLU A 248 -13.08 9.45 5.22
CA GLU A 248 -12.24 9.53 4.04
C GLU A 248 -11.40 8.24 4.03
N GLN A 249 -11.49 7.47 2.94
CA GLN A 249 -11.07 6.06 2.85
C GLN A 249 -9.55 5.84 2.98
N THR A 250 -8.83 6.74 3.63
CA THR A 250 -7.39 6.81 3.52
C THR A 250 -6.71 5.60 4.17
N ASN A 251 -7.25 5.08 5.29
CA ASN A 251 -6.55 4.05 6.10
C ASN A 251 -7.37 2.84 6.55
N ILE A 252 -8.69 2.86 6.37
CA ILE A 252 -9.58 1.87 7.01
C ILE A 252 -10.43 1.16 5.98
N ARG A 253 -9.90 0.06 5.46
CA ARG A 253 -10.75 -1.03 4.99
C ARG A 253 -10.59 -2.17 5.96
N TRP A 254 -11.63 -2.37 6.75
CA TRP A 254 -11.73 -3.51 7.64
C TRP A 254 -11.81 -4.78 6.81
N PRO A 255 -11.32 -5.92 7.33
CA PRO A 255 -11.58 -7.18 6.69
C PRO A 255 -13.09 -7.34 6.49
N HIS A 256 -13.52 -7.73 5.30
CA HIS A 256 -14.95 -7.89 4.97
C HIS A 256 -15.71 -8.83 5.91
N PHE A 257 -15.00 -9.71 6.63
CA PHE A 257 -15.58 -10.60 7.63
C PHE A 257 -15.80 -9.96 9.02
N TRP A 258 -15.20 -8.80 9.33
CA TRP A 258 -15.59 -8.03 10.52
C TRP A 258 -16.84 -7.23 10.18
N LYS A 259 -17.96 -7.62 10.79
CA LYS A 259 -19.12 -6.74 10.82
C LYS A 259 -18.81 -5.59 11.76
N ILE A 260 -18.86 -4.37 11.22
CA ILE A 260 -18.65 -3.16 11.99
C ILE A 260 -19.92 -2.33 11.92
N GLU A 261 -20.36 -1.93 13.11
CA GLU A 261 -21.36 -0.90 13.28
C GLU A 261 -20.66 0.37 13.71
N GLY A 262 -21.16 1.51 13.25
CA GLY A 262 -20.75 2.78 13.83
C GLY A 262 -21.93 3.61 14.27
N ALA A 263 -21.67 4.49 15.21
CA ALA A 263 -22.58 5.53 15.64
C ALA A 263 -21.84 6.86 15.65
N ILE A 264 -22.52 7.93 15.29
CA ILE A 264 -22.02 9.30 15.44
C ILE A 264 -22.89 9.97 16.48
N GLU A 265 -22.28 10.55 17.50
CA GLU A 265 -22.92 11.46 18.45
C GLU A 265 -22.42 12.87 18.13
N TRP A 266 -23.32 13.85 18.06
CA TRP A 266 -22.94 15.21 17.70
C TRP A 266 -23.72 16.27 18.47
N THR A 267 -23.08 17.41 18.66
CA THR A 267 -23.65 18.64 19.21
C THR A 267 -23.25 19.81 18.31
N ALA A 268 -24.19 20.69 18.00
CA ALA A 268 -23.98 21.84 17.13
C ALA A 268 -24.42 23.13 17.83
N LYS A 269 -23.75 24.23 17.49
CA LYS A 269 -24.07 25.57 17.98
C LYS A 269 -23.93 26.60 16.85
N ASN A 270 -24.87 27.52 16.73
CA ASN A 270 -24.75 28.65 15.80
C ASN A 270 -24.35 29.97 16.49
N GLU A 271 -24.10 31.00 15.68
CA GLU A 271 -23.75 32.36 16.13
C GLU A 271 -24.84 33.02 16.98
N ARG A 272 -26.10 32.65 16.78
CA ARG A 272 -27.26 33.11 17.59
C ARG A 272 -27.31 32.43 18.97
N GLY A 273 -26.45 31.44 19.22
CA GLY A 273 -26.41 30.69 20.47
C GLY A 273 -27.39 29.51 20.53
N GLU A 274 -28.14 29.25 19.47
CA GLU A 274 -29.01 28.09 19.33
C GLU A 274 -28.16 26.82 19.31
N ARG A 275 -28.72 25.73 19.87
CA ARG A 275 -28.02 24.44 20.00
C ARG A 275 -28.89 23.33 19.44
N ALA A 276 -28.24 22.37 18.80
CA ALA A 276 -28.85 21.12 18.38
C ALA A 276 -27.94 19.96 18.78
N GLN A 277 -28.51 18.78 18.97
CA GLN A 277 -27.75 17.56 19.21
C GLN A 277 -28.47 16.38 18.59
N GLY A 278 -27.74 15.33 18.27
CA GLY A 278 -28.33 14.14 17.68
C GLY A 278 -27.37 12.99 17.59
N THR A 279 -27.89 11.90 17.03
CA THR A 279 -27.13 10.69 16.76
C THR A 279 -27.38 10.24 15.32
N GLY A 280 -26.35 9.73 14.66
CA GLY A 280 -26.44 9.11 13.34
C GLY A 280 -25.98 7.66 13.38
N THR A 281 -26.62 6.78 12.62
CA THR A 281 -26.07 5.45 12.34
C THR A 281 -25.02 5.56 11.25
N TYR A 282 -23.94 4.80 11.38
CA TYR A 282 -22.85 4.77 10.41
C TYR A 282 -22.87 3.40 9.72
N GLU A 283 -23.23 3.42 8.45
CA GLU A 283 -23.35 2.24 7.60
C GLU A 283 -22.61 2.47 6.28
N ARG A 284 -22.00 1.41 5.73
CA ARG A 284 -21.30 1.47 4.43
C ARG A 284 -20.30 2.63 4.32
N MET A 285 -19.55 2.86 5.39
CA MET A 285 -18.55 3.92 5.51
C MET A 285 -19.09 5.36 5.52
N GLN A 286 -20.39 5.56 5.76
CA GLN A 286 -21.04 6.88 5.78
C GLN A 286 -22.10 6.95 6.88
N SER A 287 -22.29 8.14 7.43
CA SER A 287 -23.45 8.47 8.26
C SER A 287 -24.14 9.70 7.70
N LYS A 288 -25.46 9.71 7.78
CA LYS A 288 -26.28 10.88 7.47
C LYS A 288 -26.71 11.50 8.78
N ILE A 289 -26.39 12.77 8.98
CA ILE A 289 -26.85 13.55 10.12
C ILE A 289 -27.58 14.79 9.62
N ASP A 290 -28.69 15.10 10.25
CA ASP A 290 -29.49 16.28 9.93
C ASP A 290 -29.22 17.33 11.03
N VAL A 291 -28.59 18.45 10.66
CA VAL A 291 -28.27 19.55 11.59
C VAL A 291 -29.24 20.70 11.31
N PRO A 292 -30.27 20.91 12.14
CA PRO A 292 -31.33 21.89 11.91
C PRO A 292 -30.92 23.28 12.40
N LEU A 293 -29.73 23.76 12.00
CA LEU A 293 -29.21 25.07 12.38
C LEU A 293 -28.76 25.86 11.16
N GLU A 294 -29.06 27.16 11.20
CA GLU A 294 -28.69 28.15 10.19
C GLU A 294 -27.65 29.16 10.71
N GLY A 295 -27.02 29.86 9.78
CA GLY A 295 -25.97 30.84 9.98
C GLY A 295 -24.58 30.20 9.98
N ASN A 296 -23.67 30.79 10.73
CA ASN A 296 -22.39 30.17 11.05
C ASN A 296 -22.58 29.12 12.15
N VAL A 297 -22.32 27.85 11.83
CA VAL A 297 -22.54 26.71 12.73
C VAL A 297 -21.23 25.97 12.98
N SER A 298 -20.97 25.66 14.24
CA SER A 298 -19.91 24.76 14.67
C SER A 298 -20.52 23.45 15.13
N VAL A 299 -19.98 22.33 14.69
CA VAL A 299 -20.41 20.99 15.08
C VAL A 299 -19.25 20.25 15.71
N ASP A 300 -19.50 19.70 16.89
CA ASP A 300 -18.62 18.78 17.60
C ASP A 300 -19.24 17.39 17.49
N ALA A 301 -18.49 16.42 16.99
CA ALA A 301 -18.97 15.05 16.92
C ALA A 301 -17.94 14.04 17.42
N THR A 302 -18.44 12.88 17.82
CA THR A 302 -17.63 11.71 18.13
C THR A 302 -18.17 10.55 17.32
N ILE A 303 -17.33 9.98 16.45
CA ILE A 303 -17.65 8.70 15.85
C ILE A 303 -17.22 7.59 16.79
N LYS A 304 -18.07 6.58 16.92
CA LYS A 304 -17.80 5.34 17.64
C LYS A 304 -17.94 4.19 16.67
N LEU A 305 -16.88 3.40 16.49
CA LEU A 305 -16.91 2.18 15.67
C LEU A 305 -16.82 0.96 16.58
N PHE A 306 -17.68 -0.02 16.33
CA PHE A 306 -17.83 -1.22 17.12
C PHE A 306 -17.58 -2.47 16.27
N LYS A 307 -16.75 -3.38 16.78
CA LYS A 307 -16.61 -4.74 16.25
C LYS A 307 -17.77 -5.57 16.76
N LEU A 308 -18.56 -6.15 15.86
CA LEU A 308 -19.60 -7.09 16.23
C LEU A 308 -19.02 -8.49 16.47
N PRO A 309 -19.63 -9.29 17.34
CA PRO A 309 -19.30 -10.70 17.45
C PRO A 309 -19.58 -11.43 16.12
N PRO A 310 -18.89 -12.56 15.86
CA PRO A 310 -19.21 -13.41 14.71
C PRO A 310 -20.69 -13.83 14.71
N PRO A 311 -21.30 -14.00 13.53
CA PRO A 311 -22.68 -14.47 13.44
C PRO A 311 -22.87 -15.79 14.19
N GLY A 312 -23.87 -15.89 15.06
CA GLY A 312 -24.16 -17.10 15.84
C GLY A 312 -23.32 -17.29 17.11
N VAL A 313 -22.39 -16.37 17.41
CA VAL A 313 -21.67 -16.35 18.68
C VAL A 313 -22.25 -15.28 19.58
N ALA A 314 -22.72 -15.67 20.77
CA ALA A 314 -23.12 -14.71 21.80
C ALA A 314 -21.88 -13.95 22.29
N GLY A 315 -21.91 -12.63 22.21
CA GLY A 315 -20.81 -11.77 22.65
C GLY A 315 -21.19 -10.30 22.64
N GLU A 316 -20.47 -9.49 23.40
CA GLU A 316 -20.68 -8.04 23.43
C GLU A 316 -20.00 -7.36 22.24
N LYS A 317 -20.61 -6.27 21.75
CA LYS A 317 -19.96 -5.39 20.79
C LYS A 317 -18.77 -4.71 21.45
N ARG A 318 -17.60 -4.76 20.81
CA ARG A 318 -16.37 -4.15 21.34
C ARG A 318 -16.13 -2.81 20.67
N LEU A 319 -16.00 -1.74 21.46
CA LEU A 319 -15.59 -0.43 20.95
C LEU A 319 -14.15 -0.51 20.40
N LEU A 320 -13.97 -0.15 19.13
CA LEU A 320 -12.67 -0.11 18.46
C LEU A 320 -12.10 1.30 18.46
N ILE A 321 -12.92 2.27 18.06
CA ILE A 321 -12.52 3.66 17.90
C ILE A 321 -13.59 4.54 18.55
N ALA A 322 -13.16 5.50 19.34
CA ALA A 322 -13.94 6.68 19.69
C ALA A 322 -13.09 7.90 19.31
N HIS A 323 -13.43 8.54 18.19
CA HIS A 323 -12.65 9.64 17.67
C HIS A 323 -13.48 10.94 17.66
N PRO A 324 -13.09 11.94 18.46
CA PRO A 324 -13.71 13.26 18.42
C PRO A 324 -13.19 14.03 17.20
N PHE A 325 -14.09 14.72 16.50
CA PHE A 325 -13.76 15.62 15.40
C PHE A 325 -14.74 16.79 15.35
N GLN A 326 -14.29 17.91 14.80
CA GLN A 326 -15.05 19.15 14.76
C GLN A 326 -15.05 19.72 13.35
N TRP A 327 -16.13 20.40 12.97
CA TRP A 327 -16.17 21.17 11.74
C TRP A 327 -17.09 22.38 11.86
N LYS A 328 -16.92 23.29 10.91
CA LYS A 328 -17.73 24.50 10.79
C LYS A 328 -18.33 24.56 9.41
N TYR A 329 -19.54 25.10 9.33
CA TYR A 329 -20.19 25.39 8.07
C TYR A 329 -20.96 26.70 8.17
N ARG A 330 -21.27 27.29 7.01
CA ARG A 330 -22.09 28.49 6.92
C ARG A 330 -23.27 28.23 6.00
N THR A 331 -24.46 28.59 6.44
CA THR A 331 -25.64 28.59 5.55
C THR A 331 -25.66 29.89 4.75
N VAL A 332 -25.64 29.76 3.44
CA VAL A 332 -25.82 30.86 2.50
C VAL A 332 -27.19 30.76 1.82
N PRO A 333 -27.63 31.73 0.99
CA PRO A 333 -28.90 31.69 0.25
C PRO A 333 -28.79 31.20 -1.20
N THR A 334 -27.58 31.04 -1.75
CA THR A 334 -27.35 30.45 -3.09
C THR A 334 -26.08 29.61 -3.09
N VAL A 335 -25.97 28.67 -4.03
CA VAL A 335 -24.76 27.83 -4.19
C VAL A 335 -23.57 28.70 -4.57
N GLU A 336 -23.78 29.72 -5.40
CA GLU A 336 -22.75 30.67 -5.83
C GLU A 336 -22.21 31.50 -4.65
N ALA A 337 -23.03 31.74 -3.62
CA ALA A 337 -22.57 32.40 -2.41
C ALA A 337 -21.76 31.46 -1.48
N ALA A 338 -21.82 30.14 -1.70
CA ALA A 338 -21.09 29.16 -0.92
C ALA A 338 -19.63 29.01 -1.36
N TYR A 339 -19.31 29.39 -2.60
CA TYR A 339 -18.00 29.14 -3.21
C TYR A 339 -17.35 30.42 -3.73
N THR A 340 -16.04 30.49 -3.58
CA THR A 340 -15.21 31.45 -4.33
C THR A 340 -14.96 30.89 -5.73
N PRO A 341 -15.44 31.52 -6.81
CA PRO A 341 -15.21 31.04 -8.16
C PRO A 341 -13.72 31.14 -8.50
N VAL A 342 -13.21 30.11 -9.16
CA VAL A 342 -11.82 30.05 -9.61
C VAL A 342 -11.81 29.81 -11.11
N VAL A 343 -11.23 30.76 -11.82
CA VAL A 343 -10.83 30.62 -13.22
C VAL A 343 -9.31 30.60 -13.22
N GLY A 344 -8.69 29.62 -13.86
CA GLY A 344 -7.24 29.52 -13.87
C GLY A 344 -6.73 28.74 -15.06
N ILE A 345 -5.89 29.40 -15.88
CA ILE A 345 -5.23 28.79 -17.05
C ILE A 345 -4.53 27.48 -16.67
N ARG A 346 -3.90 27.40 -15.50
CA ARG A 346 -3.22 26.18 -15.01
C ARG A 346 -4.19 25.03 -14.72
N ILE A 347 -5.41 25.34 -14.28
CA ILE A 347 -6.45 24.35 -14.00
C ILE A 347 -7.00 23.81 -15.33
N ASP A 348 -7.28 24.70 -16.27
CA ASP A 348 -7.78 24.34 -17.58
C ASP A 348 -6.74 23.51 -18.35
N GLU A 349 -5.46 23.91 -18.30
CA GLU A 349 -4.35 23.12 -18.83
C GLU A 349 -4.26 21.73 -18.19
N ALA A 350 -4.43 21.61 -16.87
CA ALA A 350 -4.40 20.33 -16.18
C ALA A 350 -5.61 19.46 -16.55
N LEU A 351 -6.78 20.05 -16.75
CA LEU A 351 -7.99 19.38 -17.24
C LEU A 351 -7.78 18.79 -18.64
N THR A 352 -7.03 19.47 -19.54
CA THR A 352 -6.72 18.90 -20.88
C THR A 352 -5.75 17.72 -20.84
N ARG A 353 -5.03 17.51 -19.73
CA ARG A 353 -4.04 16.43 -19.56
C ARG A 353 -4.61 15.20 -18.86
N VAL A 354 -5.87 15.24 -18.42
CA VAL A 354 -6.51 14.10 -17.73
C VAL A 354 -6.51 12.88 -18.63
N ARG A 355 -6.27 11.71 -18.04
CA ARG A 355 -6.33 10.46 -18.81
C ARG A 355 -7.75 9.94 -18.80
N VAL A 356 -8.28 9.62 -19.97
CA VAL A 356 -9.62 9.07 -20.12
C VAL A 356 -9.51 7.61 -20.49
N TYR A 357 -10.24 6.76 -19.77
CA TYR A 357 -10.37 5.35 -20.07
C TYR A 357 -11.82 4.87 -19.87
N THR A 358 -12.10 3.59 -20.08
CA THR A 358 -13.43 3.00 -20.00
C THR A 358 -13.36 1.82 -19.04
N ARG A 359 -14.47 1.59 -18.33
CA ARG A 359 -14.66 0.48 -17.42
C ARG A 359 -16.08 -0.03 -17.61
N GLY A 360 -16.23 -1.06 -18.44
CA GLY A 360 -17.55 -1.49 -18.93
C GLY A 360 -18.19 -0.37 -19.77
N ALA A 361 -19.45 -0.05 -19.48
CA ALA A 361 -20.17 1.03 -20.15
C ALA A 361 -19.80 2.44 -19.65
N SER A 362 -18.87 2.56 -18.70
CA SER A 362 -18.50 3.85 -18.12
C SER A 362 -17.18 4.41 -18.64
N LEU A 363 -17.16 5.66 -19.09
CA LEU A 363 -15.99 6.50 -19.24
C LEU A 363 -15.49 6.94 -17.86
N VAL A 364 -14.23 6.60 -17.56
CA VAL A 364 -13.49 6.98 -16.36
C VAL A 364 -12.42 8.00 -16.71
N ILE A 365 -12.41 9.12 -16.00
CA ILE A 365 -11.42 10.17 -16.20
C ILE A 365 -10.55 10.27 -14.96
N ASN A 366 -9.24 10.07 -15.17
CA ASN A 366 -8.21 10.14 -14.15
C ASN A 366 -7.61 11.56 -14.08
N ALA A 367 -7.85 12.19 -12.93
CA ALA A 367 -7.42 13.55 -12.59
C ALA A 367 -6.05 13.67 -11.97
N THR A 368 -5.21 12.64 -12.00
CA THR A 368 -3.87 12.72 -11.40
C THR A 368 -3.13 14.03 -11.76
N PRO A 369 -3.19 14.54 -13.01
CA PRO A 369 -2.57 15.83 -13.37
C PRO A 369 -3.10 17.05 -12.59
N LEU A 370 -4.33 17.01 -12.08
CA LEU A 370 -4.91 18.08 -11.25
C LEU A 370 -4.31 18.08 -9.84
N ALA A 371 -3.98 16.91 -9.28
CA ALA A 371 -3.31 16.86 -7.98
C ALA A 371 -1.96 17.60 -8.02
N ASP A 372 -1.23 17.49 -9.13
CA ASP A 372 0.05 18.18 -9.35
C ASP A 372 -0.10 19.68 -9.65
N ALA A 373 -1.32 20.16 -9.94
CA ALA A 373 -1.63 21.56 -10.20
C ALA A 373 -1.93 22.37 -8.93
N GLY A 374 -1.89 21.77 -7.75
CA GLY A 374 -2.13 22.45 -6.47
C GLY A 374 -3.59 22.82 -6.24
N VAL A 375 -4.53 22.10 -6.84
CA VAL A 375 -5.99 22.37 -6.72
C VAL A 375 -6.68 21.58 -5.60
N ALA A 376 -5.95 21.26 -4.53
CA ALA A 376 -6.46 20.42 -3.43
C ALA A 376 -7.71 20.99 -2.73
N GLU A 377 -7.88 22.31 -2.76
CA GLU A 377 -8.98 23.05 -2.13
C GLU A 377 -10.09 23.47 -3.11
N VAL A 378 -9.98 23.06 -4.38
CA VAL A 378 -10.97 23.37 -5.41
C VAL A 378 -11.95 22.21 -5.53
N THR A 379 -13.22 22.53 -5.76
CA THR A 379 -14.30 21.61 -6.13
C THR A 379 -14.54 21.74 -7.64
N PHE A 380 -14.72 20.62 -8.34
CA PHE A 380 -15.05 20.52 -9.77
C PHE A 380 -16.39 19.84 -9.79
N ALA A 381 -17.39 20.60 -10.19
CA ALA A 381 -18.72 20.11 -10.44
C ALA A 381 -18.99 20.45 -11.90
N ALA A 382 -19.05 19.43 -12.75
CA ALA A 382 -19.11 19.65 -14.18
C ALA A 382 -20.09 18.71 -14.87
N ARG A 383 -20.73 19.19 -15.92
CA ARG A 383 -21.37 18.34 -16.92
C ARG A 383 -20.33 17.92 -17.94
N LEU A 384 -20.43 16.67 -18.35
CA LEU A 384 -19.62 16.14 -19.43
C LEU A 384 -20.51 16.00 -20.66
N THR A 385 -20.01 16.48 -21.79
CA THR A 385 -20.64 16.26 -23.09
C THR A 385 -19.61 15.67 -24.01
N LEU A 386 -19.92 14.50 -24.56
CA LEU A 386 -19.06 13.80 -25.50
C LEU A 386 -19.54 14.08 -26.91
N HIS A 387 -18.65 14.57 -27.77
CA HIS A 387 -18.98 14.99 -29.13
C HIS A 387 -18.20 14.18 -30.17
N ALA A 388 -18.86 13.82 -31.26
CA ALA A 388 -18.26 13.34 -32.51
C ALA A 388 -18.59 14.37 -33.60
N GLY A 389 -17.67 15.31 -33.84
CA GLY A 389 -17.98 16.52 -34.60
C GLY A 389 -19.08 17.33 -33.91
N GLU A 390 -20.17 17.60 -34.63
CA GLU A 390 -21.34 18.35 -34.11
C GLU A 390 -22.33 17.45 -33.34
N ARG A 391 -22.21 16.12 -33.42
CA ARG A 391 -23.14 15.18 -32.77
C ARG A 391 -22.76 14.96 -31.31
N ILE A 392 -23.73 15.05 -30.41
CA ILE A 392 -23.57 14.62 -29.01
C ILE A 392 -23.74 13.09 -28.96
N VAL A 393 -22.69 12.39 -28.56
CA VAL A 393 -22.64 10.92 -28.44
C VAL A 393 -23.05 10.46 -27.04
N GLY A 394 -22.89 11.33 -26.04
CA GLY A 394 -23.32 11.03 -24.68
C GLY A 394 -23.16 12.21 -23.74
N THR A 395 -23.88 12.14 -22.61
CA THR A 395 -23.78 13.14 -21.54
C THR A 395 -23.52 12.48 -20.20
N GLY A 396 -22.89 13.22 -19.29
CA GLY A 396 -22.55 12.73 -17.96
C GLY A 396 -22.47 13.84 -16.94
N LYS A 397 -22.25 13.44 -15.69
CA LYS A 397 -22.02 14.36 -14.57
C LYS A 397 -20.74 13.97 -13.84
N ALA A 398 -19.95 14.97 -13.48
CA ALA A 398 -18.69 14.88 -12.80
C ALA A 398 -18.79 15.69 -11.51
N VAL A 399 -18.46 15.07 -10.38
CA VAL A 399 -18.22 15.81 -9.14
C VAL A 399 -16.95 15.28 -8.51
N TRP A 400 -16.05 16.19 -8.15
CA TRP A 400 -14.78 15.89 -7.52
C TRP A 400 -14.44 16.91 -6.45
N ILE A 401 -13.66 16.46 -5.48
CA ILE A 401 -13.07 17.23 -4.39
C ILE A 401 -11.56 16.98 -4.41
N GLY A 402 -10.76 18.05 -4.44
CA GLY A 402 -9.29 18.01 -4.57
C GLY A 402 -8.52 17.16 -3.56
N SER A 403 -9.09 16.86 -2.38
CA SER A 403 -8.46 15.98 -1.38
C SER A 403 -8.48 14.49 -1.76
N ALA A 404 -9.42 14.06 -2.61
CA ALA A 404 -9.57 12.65 -2.96
C ALA A 404 -8.54 12.24 -4.02
N LYS A 405 -7.47 11.52 -3.61
CA LYS A 405 -6.41 10.95 -4.47
C LYS A 405 -6.90 9.91 -5.52
N ARG A 406 -8.21 9.78 -5.71
CA ARG A 406 -8.85 9.10 -6.85
C ARG A 406 -10.05 9.94 -7.27
N MET A 407 -9.90 10.64 -8.39
CA MET A 407 -11.03 11.15 -9.15
C MET A 407 -11.46 10.03 -10.09
N ASN A 408 -12.63 9.47 -9.84
CA ASN A 408 -13.32 8.63 -10.81
C ASN A 408 -14.50 9.45 -11.30
N LEU A 409 -14.39 9.98 -12.50
CA LEU A 409 -15.58 10.45 -13.21
C LEU A 409 -16.32 9.22 -13.71
N TYR A 410 -17.59 9.08 -13.37
CA TYR A 410 -18.45 8.04 -13.93
C TYR A 410 -19.34 8.72 -14.97
N GLY A 411 -18.99 8.62 -16.25
CA GLY A 411 -19.94 8.84 -17.34
C GLY A 411 -20.14 7.55 -18.11
N PRO A 412 -21.15 7.35 -18.97
CA PRO A 412 -22.38 8.12 -19.12
C PRO A 412 -23.58 7.29 -18.62
N GLY A 413 -24.47 7.93 -17.84
CA GLY A 413 -25.88 7.58 -17.91
C GLY A 413 -26.44 8.30 -19.13
N GLY A 414 -26.56 7.62 -20.27
CA GLY A 414 -27.12 8.22 -21.50
C GLY A 414 -26.13 8.34 -22.66
N LEU A 415 -25.42 7.26 -23.00
CA LEU A 415 -24.90 7.12 -24.36
C LEU A 415 -26.09 7.09 -25.32
N ASP A 416 -25.97 7.80 -26.43
CA ASP A 416 -26.88 7.61 -27.55
C ASP A 416 -26.52 6.28 -28.22
N GLU A 417 -27.23 5.20 -27.87
CA GLU A 417 -27.00 3.86 -28.42
C GLU A 417 -27.19 3.81 -29.95
N SER A 418 -27.85 4.82 -30.54
CA SER A 418 -27.97 4.96 -32.00
C SER A 418 -26.71 5.56 -32.65
N ALA A 419 -25.74 6.02 -31.87
CA ALA A 419 -24.47 6.53 -32.36
C ALA A 419 -23.48 5.36 -32.58
N PRO A 420 -22.87 5.23 -33.77
CA PRO A 420 -21.86 4.20 -34.00
C PRO A 420 -20.66 4.35 -33.05
N GLU A 421 -20.33 5.58 -32.65
CA GLU A 421 -19.27 5.89 -31.70
C GLU A 421 -19.58 5.36 -30.29
N ALA A 422 -20.85 5.35 -29.88
CA ALA A 422 -21.27 4.78 -28.59
C ALA A 422 -21.03 3.27 -28.54
N THR A 423 -21.23 2.58 -29.66
CA THR A 423 -20.95 1.14 -29.78
C THR A 423 -19.46 0.85 -29.61
N SER A 424 -18.59 1.64 -30.25
CA SER A 424 -17.13 1.52 -30.08
C SER A 424 -16.69 1.78 -28.63
N LEU A 425 -17.27 2.79 -27.98
CA LEU A 425 -16.97 3.10 -26.58
C LEU A 425 -17.39 1.98 -25.63
N MET A 426 -18.55 1.37 -25.84
CA MET A 426 -19.00 0.20 -25.09
C MET A 426 -18.09 -1.02 -25.29
N ALA A 427 -17.44 -1.12 -26.45
CA ALA A 427 -16.43 -2.14 -26.73
C ALA A 427 -15.03 -1.80 -26.16
N GLY A 428 -14.89 -0.67 -25.44
CA GLY A 428 -13.61 -0.26 -24.85
C GLY A 428 -12.63 0.37 -25.84
N ILE A 429 -13.13 0.96 -26.92
CA ILE A 429 -12.32 1.61 -27.96
C ILE A 429 -12.77 3.06 -28.09
N ILE A 430 -11.85 4.01 -28.00
CA ILE A 430 -12.15 5.43 -28.29
C ILE A 430 -12.02 5.64 -29.81
N PRO A 431 -13.12 5.93 -30.52
CA PRO A 431 -13.06 6.25 -31.94
C PRO A 431 -12.34 7.58 -32.22
N PRO A 432 -11.73 7.74 -33.41
CA PRO A 432 -11.05 8.96 -33.80
C PRO A 432 -12.02 10.15 -33.89
N GLY A 433 -11.54 11.33 -33.52
CA GLY A 433 -12.31 12.58 -33.64
C GLY A 433 -13.28 12.86 -32.51
N LEU A 434 -13.32 12.03 -31.47
CA LEU A 434 -14.09 12.32 -30.25
C LEU A 434 -13.46 13.49 -29.47
N THR A 435 -14.30 14.44 -29.06
CA THR A 435 -13.94 15.50 -28.12
C THR A 435 -14.80 15.43 -26.87
N LEU A 436 -14.22 15.78 -25.74
CA LEU A 436 -14.90 15.86 -24.46
C LEU A 436 -14.95 17.32 -24.03
N THR A 437 -16.17 17.80 -23.76
CA THR A 437 -16.42 19.13 -23.19
C THR A 437 -16.78 18.96 -21.71
N LEU A 438 -16.07 19.68 -20.85
CA LEU A 438 -16.37 19.81 -19.43
C LEU A 438 -16.89 21.22 -19.19
N THR A 439 -18.12 21.34 -18.68
CA THR A 439 -18.75 22.63 -18.36
C THR A 439 -19.09 22.68 -16.88
N SER A 440 -18.64 23.72 -16.18
CA SER A 440 -18.96 23.92 -14.76
C SER A 440 -20.47 23.94 -14.52
N ASP A 441 -20.94 23.19 -13.53
CA ASP A 441 -22.32 23.17 -13.06
C ASP A 441 -22.32 23.25 -11.52
N PRO A 442 -22.47 24.47 -10.96
CA PRO A 442 -22.50 24.68 -9.51
C PRO A 442 -23.55 23.85 -8.79
N SER A 443 -24.68 23.53 -9.44
CA SER A 443 -25.75 22.72 -8.82
C SER A 443 -25.31 21.30 -8.46
N LEU A 444 -24.22 20.81 -9.05
CA LEU A 444 -23.62 19.52 -8.76
C LEU A 444 -22.51 19.60 -7.69
N ALA A 445 -22.16 20.79 -7.21
CA ALA A 445 -21.01 21.00 -6.34
C ALA A 445 -21.22 20.41 -4.94
N ILE A 446 -20.18 19.75 -4.43
CA ILE A 446 -20.13 19.20 -3.08
C ILE A 446 -19.10 19.99 -2.28
N GLN A 447 -19.53 20.55 -1.16
CA GLN A 447 -18.64 21.25 -0.24
C GLN A 447 -18.04 20.26 0.76
N THR A 448 -16.77 20.47 1.10
CA THR A 448 -16.08 19.77 2.18
C THR A 448 -15.45 20.77 3.14
N GLN A 449 -14.96 20.27 4.28
CA GLN A 449 -14.23 21.09 5.25
C GLN A 449 -13.00 21.79 4.66
N SER A 450 -12.43 21.25 3.58
CA SER A 450 -11.23 21.72 2.92
C SER A 450 -11.49 22.40 1.58
N THR A 451 -12.75 22.58 1.16
CA THR A 451 -13.07 23.20 -0.13
C THR A 451 -14.04 24.37 0.03
N ASP A 452 -13.54 25.58 -0.22
CA ASP A 452 -14.31 26.83 -0.31
C ASP A 452 -14.25 27.44 -1.71
N ARG A 453 -13.58 26.76 -2.65
CA ARG A 453 -13.38 27.20 -4.03
C ARG A 453 -14.09 26.27 -5.01
N LEU A 454 -14.70 26.84 -6.03
CA LEU A 454 -15.35 26.11 -7.12
C LEU A 454 -14.73 26.53 -8.43
N TRP A 455 -14.27 25.58 -9.23
CA TRP A 455 -13.87 25.89 -10.59
C TRP A 455 -15.07 26.30 -11.42
N THR A 456 -14.91 27.39 -12.16
CA THR A 456 -15.90 27.91 -13.09
C THR A 456 -15.25 28.05 -14.44
N GLY A 457 -15.71 27.30 -15.42
CA GLY A 457 -15.13 27.34 -16.76
C GLY A 457 -15.77 26.33 -17.70
N GLU A 458 -15.25 26.34 -18.91
CA GLU A 458 -15.55 25.36 -19.95
C GLU A 458 -14.25 24.98 -20.65
N VAL A 459 -13.98 23.68 -20.74
CA VAL A 459 -12.77 23.16 -21.40
C VAL A 459 -13.16 22.02 -22.31
N THR A 460 -12.76 22.13 -23.57
CA THR A 460 -12.95 21.09 -24.59
C THR A 460 -11.59 20.57 -25.03
N PHE A 461 -11.43 19.25 -25.06
CA PHE A 461 -10.20 18.61 -25.54
C PHE A 461 -10.47 17.32 -26.30
N PRO A 462 -9.61 16.96 -27.28
CA PRO A 462 -9.75 15.71 -28.02
C PRO A 462 -9.38 14.51 -27.15
N LEU A 463 -10.08 13.39 -27.35
CA LEU A 463 -9.72 12.11 -26.75
C LEU A 463 -8.74 11.36 -27.66
N PRO A 464 -7.65 10.80 -27.12
CA PRO A 464 -6.70 10.02 -27.92
C PRO A 464 -7.38 8.74 -28.43
N PRO A 465 -7.38 8.48 -29.75
CA PRO A 465 -8.01 7.29 -30.30
C PRO A 465 -7.24 6.02 -29.95
N GLY A 466 -7.95 4.90 -29.83
CA GLY A 466 -7.36 3.59 -29.67
C GLY A 466 -7.98 2.74 -28.57
N PRO A 467 -7.40 1.55 -28.32
CA PRO A 467 -7.86 0.66 -27.26
C PRO A 467 -7.63 1.31 -25.92
N VAL A 468 -8.63 1.17 -25.06
CA VAL A 468 -8.64 1.80 -23.77
C VAL A 468 -8.06 0.84 -22.73
N VAL A 469 -6.82 1.07 -22.34
CA VAL A 469 -6.16 0.26 -21.30
C VAL A 469 -6.47 0.90 -19.95
N ASP A 470 -7.27 0.24 -19.10
CA ASP A 470 -7.36 0.61 -17.69
C ASP A 470 -5.97 0.35 -17.06
N PRO A 471 -5.23 1.39 -16.63
CA PRO A 471 -3.90 1.22 -16.05
C PRO A 471 -3.92 0.47 -14.71
N TYR A 472 -5.11 0.22 -14.16
CA TYR A 472 -5.34 -0.51 -12.93
C TYR A 472 -6.07 -1.85 -13.15
N ALA A 473 -6.40 -2.22 -14.40
CA ALA A 473 -6.88 -3.55 -14.67
C ALA A 473 -5.77 -4.56 -14.32
N PRO A 474 -6.07 -5.61 -13.53
CA PRO A 474 -5.14 -6.72 -13.40
C PRO A 474 -4.86 -7.26 -14.81
N ALA A 475 -3.59 -7.58 -15.09
CA ALA A 475 -3.10 -7.90 -16.44
C ALA A 475 -3.88 -9.02 -17.17
N ASP A 476 -4.73 -9.77 -16.46
CA ASP A 476 -5.45 -10.94 -16.95
C ASP A 476 -6.98 -10.86 -16.84
N GLN A 477 -7.61 -9.67 -16.87
CA GLN A 477 -9.04 -9.65 -17.22
C GLN A 477 -9.18 -9.76 -18.74
N PRO A 478 -9.63 -10.90 -19.29
CA PRO A 478 -9.99 -10.94 -20.70
C PRO A 478 -11.06 -9.88 -20.96
N PRO A 479 -11.09 -9.25 -22.16
CA PRO A 479 -12.20 -8.38 -22.51
C PRO A 479 -13.49 -9.17 -22.29
N VAL A 480 -14.43 -8.57 -21.56
CA VAL A 480 -15.73 -9.16 -21.30
C VAL A 480 -16.40 -9.39 -22.65
N SER A 481 -16.27 -10.60 -23.18
CA SER A 481 -17.06 -11.07 -24.31
C SER A 481 -18.49 -11.20 -23.78
N LYS A 482 -19.41 -10.42 -24.35
CA LYS A 482 -20.84 -10.76 -24.28
C LYS A 482 -21.09 -12.06 -25.05
#